data_AF-A0A9N9S1J4-F1
#
_entry.id   AF-A0A9N9S1J4-F1
#
_cell.length_a   1.000
_cell.length_b   1.000
_cell.length_c   1.000
_cell.angle_alpha   90.00
_cell.angle_beta   90.00
_cell.angle_gamma   90.00
#
_symmetry.space_group_name_H-M   'P 1'
#
loop_
_entity.id
_entity.type
_entity.pdbx_description
1 polymer ?
#
loop_
_entity_poly.entity_id
_entity_poly.type
_entity_poly.pdbx_seq_one_letter_code
_entity_poly.pdbx_strand_id
1 'polypeptide(L)'
;MNRFTFTEPLDPKYSCDSDGDSDDVQSIIDTKFHEQQKELKLQDVINQKNLNSIQRSYVKCAKGKCPALMSEHARRLHRLFLKNRKVNYLNTKKQDKKLSRIFIDTGRKKRIEILQAEVYDLDLRLKVASGKLHTKETEDNYREIERNLRLQEEMEEKIKKTKIEIGHIESQMDRLDRKSVELDRETEAEVPFIEHLKRANRQLEIHENRLQISRQCEGKMTAENKQLRELLCNMLYARSIFNKHWNQIVDKLKNRKMFLLDMIERSSTAFNQDANQMDNYKKLLSRRNLDREMAISDMLKMQRQIDANDLMDMFLKPKGKNRPFAPLDKHEVARRKGVKKAYDDQLNFYQNLINEIKKFPLDSKNNSLEKTVEYLRFVDNENFEYYRYREDMDRRLDDIANMTASTVNEISKNHDMSEKIREYYKQKIEERDKTLQTEISTTMKYKMENDKLIREVERYSKIFLSIIKTLRCDMTRFQKLLRKQDIMDDRNLDILLSLIENRMNMIIAFLYCKQREDIDIQTEDPKLIVRSLKYVDRPVIRINDIIVTNQCPECAQTEDVNLQEANELVQMLDDDELRQIMINKTKIPGLAQRMHTLSACNLPRSGMIAGRRYAE
;
A
#
# COMPACT_ATOMS: atom_id res chain seq x y z
N MET A 1 26.94 8.53 12.26
CA MET A 1 27.85 9.07 11.23
C MET A 1 27.02 9.20 9.95
N ASN A 2 26.40 10.34 9.65
CA ASN A 2 26.96 11.56 9.03
C ASN A 2 27.82 11.18 7.79
N ARG A 3 27.51 11.53 6.53
CA ARG A 3 26.69 12.60 5.94
C ARG A 3 26.14 12.19 4.56
N PHE A 4 24.91 12.62 4.30
CA PHE A 4 24.35 12.94 2.98
C PHE A 4 25.08 14.13 2.36
N THR A 5 25.21 14.16 1.02
CA THR A 5 24.60 15.19 0.14
C THR A 5 24.95 14.89 -1.33
N PHE A 6 23.95 14.49 -2.11
CA PHE A 6 23.89 14.78 -3.55
C PHE A 6 22.53 15.47 -3.75
N THR A 7 22.59 16.76 -4.04
CA THR A 7 21.45 17.60 -4.43
C THR A 7 21.69 18.01 -5.86
N GLU A 8 20.86 17.51 -6.78
CA GLU A 8 20.53 18.15 -8.05
C GLU A 8 19.42 17.32 -8.71
N PRO A 9 18.24 17.91 -8.96
CA PRO A 9 17.43 17.58 -10.11
C PRO A 9 17.53 18.70 -11.13
N LEU A 10 17.89 18.31 -12.35
CA LEU A 10 17.81 19.10 -13.57
C LEU A 10 16.34 19.40 -13.89
N ASP A 11 16.03 20.69 -14.04
CA ASP A 11 14.80 21.19 -14.65
C ASP A 11 14.69 20.72 -16.11
N PRO A 12 13.53 20.23 -16.57
CA PRO A 12 13.24 20.18 -18.00
C PRO A 12 12.60 21.51 -18.40
N LYS A 13 13.43 22.44 -18.88
CA LYS A 13 12.97 23.52 -19.76
C LYS A 13 12.65 22.91 -21.12
N TYR A 14 11.36 22.79 -21.45
CA TYR A 14 10.83 22.93 -22.81
C TYR A 14 9.33 23.22 -22.68
N SER A 15 9.00 24.49 -22.40
CA SER A 15 7.69 25.05 -22.73
C SER A 15 7.79 25.59 -24.15
N CYS A 16 6.89 25.09 -24.99
CA CYS A 16 6.71 25.52 -26.36
C CYS A 16 6.03 26.89 -26.33
N ASP A 17 6.79 27.96 -26.53
CA ASP A 17 6.23 29.27 -26.86
C ASP A 17 5.81 29.23 -28.33
N SER A 18 4.50 29.13 -28.56
CA SER A 18 3.88 29.36 -29.87
C SER A 18 2.71 30.32 -29.70
N ASP A 19 3.04 31.56 -29.31
CA ASP A 19 2.19 32.74 -29.48
C ASP A 19 3.04 33.82 -30.15
N GLY A 20 3.08 33.78 -31.48
CA GLY A 20 3.82 34.74 -32.27
C GLY A 20 3.28 34.70 -33.69
N ASP A 21 2.16 35.39 -33.90
CA ASP A 21 1.69 35.91 -35.20
C ASP A 21 0.33 36.61 -35.00
N SER A 22 0.32 37.85 -34.49
CA SER A 22 -0.81 38.78 -34.76
C SER A 22 -0.49 40.27 -34.59
N ASP A 23 0.57 40.64 -33.88
CA ASP A 23 0.88 42.06 -33.61
C ASP A 23 1.61 42.78 -34.77
N ASP A 24 2.29 42.06 -35.67
CA ASP A 24 3.05 42.68 -36.77
C ASP A 24 2.17 43.15 -37.94
N VAL A 25 0.99 42.54 -38.16
CA VAL A 25 0.08 42.95 -39.24
C VAL A 25 -0.68 44.22 -38.86
N GLN A 26 -1.02 44.40 -37.59
CA GLN A 26 -1.71 45.60 -37.10
C GLN A 26 -0.78 46.83 -37.11
N SER A 27 0.50 46.64 -36.76
CA SER A 27 1.56 47.66 -36.84
C SER A 27 1.80 48.17 -38.28
N ILE A 28 1.71 47.30 -39.30
CA ILE A 28 1.89 47.67 -40.71
C ILE A 28 0.66 48.40 -41.28
N ILE A 29 -0.55 48.07 -40.81
CA ILE A 29 -1.78 48.76 -41.22
C ILE A 29 -1.84 50.16 -40.61
N ASP A 30 -1.46 50.31 -39.34
CA ASP A 30 -1.48 51.61 -38.66
C ASP A 30 -0.41 52.57 -39.20
N THR A 31 0.75 52.05 -39.63
CA THR A 31 1.78 52.87 -40.28
C THR A 31 1.37 53.35 -41.68
N LYS A 32 0.73 52.50 -42.50
CA LYS A 32 0.21 52.91 -43.82
C LYS A 32 -0.96 53.89 -43.72
N PHE A 33 -1.82 53.75 -42.72
CA PHE A 33 -2.91 54.71 -42.49
C PHE A 33 -2.39 56.08 -42.03
N HIS A 34 -1.31 56.10 -41.23
CA HIS A 34 -0.66 57.35 -40.83
C HIS A 34 0.09 58.04 -41.97
N GLU A 35 0.66 57.30 -42.92
CA GLU A 35 1.29 57.87 -44.12
C GLU A 35 0.27 58.48 -45.09
N GLN A 36 -0.86 57.80 -45.34
CA GLN A 36 -1.94 58.36 -46.16
C GLN A 36 -2.55 59.64 -45.54
N GLN A 37 -2.69 59.70 -44.21
CA GLN A 37 -3.12 60.94 -43.53
C GLN A 37 -2.09 62.07 -43.61
N LYS A 38 -0.79 61.76 -43.68
CA LYS A 38 0.26 62.78 -43.86
C LYS A 38 0.26 63.33 -45.29
N GLU A 39 0.05 62.50 -46.30
CA GLU A 39 -0.05 62.94 -47.70
C GLU A 39 -1.28 63.83 -47.94
N LEU A 40 -2.43 63.48 -47.38
CA LEU A 40 -3.64 64.32 -47.45
C LEU A 40 -3.44 65.69 -46.78
N LYS A 41 -2.79 65.72 -45.62
CA LYS A 41 -2.45 66.99 -44.93
C LYS A 41 -1.44 67.83 -45.72
N LEU A 42 -0.50 67.20 -46.43
CA LEU A 42 0.48 67.91 -47.26
C LEU A 42 -0.19 68.52 -48.51
N GLN A 43 -1.13 67.80 -49.12
CA GLN A 43 -1.91 68.27 -50.27
C GLN A 43 -2.79 69.48 -49.89
N ASP A 44 -3.41 69.46 -48.71
CA ASP A 44 -4.21 70.59 -48.20
C ASP A 44 -3.36 71.83 -47.89
N VAL A 45 -2.13 71.65 -47.40
CA VAL A 45 -1.17 72.76 -47.19
C VAL A 45 -0.69 73.36 -48.51
N ILE A 46 -0.49 72.55 -49.55
CA ILE A 46 -0.13 73.04 -50.90
C ILE A 46 -1.30 73.81 -51.51
N ASN A 47 -2.53 73.31 -51.37
CA ASN A 47 -3.73 73.98 -51.86
C ASN A 47 -3.99 75.31 -51.13
N GLN A 48 -3.77 75.39 -49.82
CA GLN A 48 -3.85 76.64 -49.06
C GLN A 48 -2.75 77.64 -49.42
N LYS A 49 -1.52 77.20 -49.73
CA LYS A 49 -0.44 78.10 -50.20
C LYS A 49 -0.74 78.68 -51.59
N ASN A 50 -1.37 77.91 -52.48
CA ASN A 50 -1.78 78.38 -53.80
C ASN A 50 -2.96 79.38 -53.74
N LEU A 51 -3.92 79.16 -52.85
CA LEU A 51 -5.00 80.13 -52.58
C LEU A 51 -4.47 81.44 -51.97
N ASN A 52 -3.50 81.37 -51.05
CA ASN A 52 -2.87 82.56 -50.45
C ASN A 52 -1.94 83.31 -51.43
N SER A 53 -1.36 82.64 -52.42
CA SER A 53 -0.61 83.23 -53.53
C SER A 53 -1.52 84.05 -54.47
N ILE A 54 -2.70 83.51 -54.79
CA ILE A 54 -3.70 84.17 -55.65
C ILE A 54 -4.38 85.36 -54.93
N GLN A 55 -4.56 85.29 -53.61
CA GLN A 55 -5.06 86.44 -52.83
C GLN A 55 -4.02 87.57 -52.66
N ARG A 56 -2.71 87.28 -52.73
CA ARG A 56 -1.65 88.30 -52.63
C ARG A 56 -1.41 89.10 -53.92
N SER A 57 -1.84 88.60 -55.08
CA SER A 57 -1.76 89.33 -56.35
C SER A 57 -2.93 90.32 -56.55
N TYR A 58 -4.07 90.11 -55.89
CA TYR A 58 -5.24 91.01 -55.98
C TYR A 58 -5.20 92.20 -54.98
N VAL A 59 -4.38 92.16 -53.93
CA VAL A 59 -4.35 93.20 -52.87
C VAL A 59 -3.34 94.34 -53.14
N LYS A 60 -2.51 94.25 -54.19
CA LYS A 60 -1.56 95.32 -54.57
C LYS A 60 -2.11 96.41 -55.51
N CYS A 61 -3.38 96.35 -55.91
CA CYS A 61 -4.01 97.36 -56.79
C CYS A 61 -5.09 98.22 -56.10
N ALA A 62 -5.30 98.07 -54.79
CA ALA A 62 -6.33 98.81 -54.07
C ALA A 62 -5.80 99.31 -52.71
N LYS A 63 -5.04 100.40 -52.74
CA LYS A 63 -4.99 101.49 -51.74
C LYS A 63 -3.82 102.44 -52.00
N GLY A 64 -4.09 103.54 -52.68
CA GLY A 64 -3.21 104.71 -52.74
C GLY A 64 -3.43 105.63 -51.53
N LYS A 65 -2.33 105.97 -50.84
CA LYS A 65 -2.04 107.17 -50.01
C LYS A 65 -0.49 107.17 -49.89
N CYS A 66 0.30 108.24 -49.98
CA CYS A 66 0.06 109.67 -49.96
C CYS A 66 1.26 110.39 -50.64
N PRO A 67 1.11 111.69 -50.97
CA PRO A 67 2.09 112.53 -51.64
C PRO A 67 2.98 113.27 -50.62
N ALA A 68 4.24 112.89 -50.52
CA ALA A 68 5.31 113.70 -49.93
C ALA A 68 6.64 113.04 -50.31
N LEU A 69 7.64 113.83 -50.73
CA LEU A 69 8.90 113.43 -51.38
C LEU A 69 8.84 113.43 -52.92
N MET A 70 8.61 114.60 -53.50
CA MET A 70 8.92 114.91 -54.90
C MET A 70 9.69 116.23 -54.96
N SER A 71 10.87 116.20 -55.58
CA SER A 71 11.81 117.32 -55.73
C SER A 71 11.22 118.48 -56.54
N GLU A 72 11.79 119.68 -56.36
CA GLU A 72 11.36 120.93 -56.98
C GLU A 72 11.34 120.89 -58.53
N HIS A 73 12.14 120.00 -59.12
CA HIS A 73 12.18 119.74 -60.56
C HIS A 73 10.89 119.06 -61.09
N ALA A 74 10.23 118.22 -60.28
CA ALA A 74 8.99 117.54 -60.64
C ALA A 74 7.75 118.46 -60.59
N ARG A 75 7.78 119.53 -59.76
CA ARG A 75 6.69 120.53 -59.69
C ARG A 75 6.67 121.47 -60.90
N ARG A 76 7.77 121.59 -61.63
CA ARG A 76 7.87 122.40 -62.87
C ARG A 76 7.37 121.62 -64.09
N LEU A 77 7.66 120.32 -64.17
CA LEU A 77 7.14 119.43 -65.22
C LEU A 77 5.63 119.18 -65.09
N HIS A 78 5.09 119.09 -63.87
CA HIS A 78 3.64 118.92 -63.67
C HIS A 78 2.84 120.19 -64.02
N ARG A 79 3.42 121.39 -63.85
CA ARG A 79 2.80 122.66 -64.28
C ARG A 79 2.85 122.88 -65.80
N LEU A 80 3.85 122.35 -66.50
CA LEU A 80 3.91 122.34 -67.96
C LEU A 80 2.96 121.28 -68.57
N PHE A 81 2.78 120.14 -67.90
CA PHE A 81 1.85 119.09 -68.33
C PHE A 81 0.37 119.53 -68.22
N LEU A 82 0.01 120.33 -67.22
CA LEU A 82 -1.36 120.84 -67.06
C LEU A 82 -1.68 122.06 -67.95
N LYS A 83 -0.68 122.84 -68.39
CA LYS A 83 -0.89 123.94 -69.35
C LYS A 83 -1.00 123.46 -70.81
N ASN A 84 -0.32 122.38 -71.18
CA ASN A 84 -0.41 121.81 -72.54
C ASN A 84 -1.67 120.96 -72.80
N ARG A 85 -2.42 120.58 -71.75
CA ARG A 85 -3.65 119.79 -71.91
C ARG A 85 -4.91 120.63 -72.16
N LYS A 86 -4.87 121.94 -71.93
CA LYS A 86 -6.00 122.87 -72.17
C LYS A 86 -6.03 123.49 -73.58
N VAL A 87 -5.01 123.26 -74.41
CA VAL A 87 -4.94 123.79 -75.79
C VAL A 87 -5.32 122.74 -76.85
N ASN A 88 -5.37 121.44 -76.53
CA ASN A 88 -5.83 120.39 -77.46
C ASN A 88 -7.30 119.97 -77.23
N TYR A 89 -8.17 120.93 -76.88
CA TYR A 89 -9.58 120.67 -76.57
C TYR A 89 -10.53 120.73 -77.79
N LEU A 90 -10.07 120.94 -79.04
CA LEU A 90 -11.02 121.23 -80.14
C LEU A 90 -10.82 120.50 -81.48
N ASN A 91 -10.03 119.42 -81.59
CA ASN A 91 -9.86 118.72 -82.89
C ASN A 91 -9.99 117.18 -82.95
N THR A 92 -10.45 116.49 -81.91
CA THR A 92 -10.62 115.01 -81.96
C THR A 92 -12.00 114.54 -81.46
N LYS A 93 -13.07 115.13 -82.01
CA LYS A 93 -14.47 114.84 -81.63
C LYS A 93 -15.18 113.76 -82.48
N LYS A 94 -14.52 112.98 -83.35
CA LYS A 94 -15.24 112.05 -84.28
C LYS A 94 -14.64 110.67 -84.58
N GLN A 95 -13.49 110.27 -84.03
CA GLN A 95 -12.88 108.96 -84.36
C GLN A 95 -13.03 107.85 -83.29
N ASP A 96 -13.36 108.16 -82.03
CA ASP A 96 -13.35 107.16 -80.94
C ASP A 96 -14.64 106.33 -80.76
N LYS A 97 -15.79 106.73 -81.33
CA LYS A 97 -17.04 105.94 -81.20
C LYS A 97 -17.15 104.77 -82.20
N LYS A 98 -16.41 104.80 -83.32
CA LYS A 98 -16.42 103.73 -84.33
C LYS A 98 -15.43 102.61 -83.99
N LEU A 99 -14.25 102.97 -83.46
CA LEU A 99 -13.23 102.00 -83.04
C LEU A 99 -13.64 101.20 -81.79
N SER A 100 -14.30 101.81 -80.78
CA SER A 100 -14.82 101.05 -79.64
C SER A 100 -15.91 100.03 -80.00
N ARG A 101 -16.78 100.31 -80.98
CA ARG A 101 -17.77 99.30 -81.44
C ARG A 101 -17.10 98.16 -82.21
N ILE A 102 -16.13 98.46 -83.08
CA ILE A 102 -15.38 97.43 -83.81
C ILE A 102 -14.56 96.54 -82.87
N PHE A 103 -13.95 97.10 -81.81
CA PHE A 103 -13.20 96.32 -80.82
C PHE A 103 -14.10 95.45 -79.93
N ILE A 104 -15.29 95.94 -79.56
CA ILE A 104 -16.28 95.15 -78.80
C ILE A 104 -16.87 94.03 -79.66
N ASP A 105 -17.17 94.30 -80.93
CA ASP A 105 -17.73 93.28 -81.83
C ASP A 105 -16.70 92.23 -82.27
N THR A 106 -15.44 92.63 -82.48
CA THR A 106 -14.35 91.65 -82.74
C THR A 106 -13.98 90.84 -81.49
N GLY A 107 -14.03 91.45 -80.30
CA GLY A 107 -13.86 90.75 -79.03
C GLY A 107 -15.01 89.77 -78.73
N ARG A 108 -16.25 90.15 -79.03
CA ARG A 108 -17.43 89.27 -78.93
C ARG A 108 -17.34 88.11 -79.91
N LYS A 109 -16.95 88.34 -81.17
CA LYS A 109 -16.76 87.27 -82.17
C LYS A 109 -15.70 86.26 -81.74
N LYS A 110 -14.52 86.71 -81.29
CA LYS A 110 -13.48 85.81 -80.76
C LYS A 110 -13.95 85.00 -79.55
N ARG A 111 -14.75 85.61 -78.66
CA ARG A 111 -15.29 84.90 -77.50
C ARG A 111 -16.36 83.89 -77.89
N ILE A 112 -17.17 84.18 -78.91
CA ILE A 112 -18.11 83.22 -79.49
C ILE A 112 -17.35 82.07 -80.15
N GLU A 113 -16.27 82.33 -80.89
CA GLU A 113 -15.43 81.28 -81.49
C GLU A 113 -14.78 80.37 -80.43
N ILE A 114 -14.27 80.94 -79.34
CA ILE A 114 -13.72 80.17 -78.22
C ILE A 114 -14.81 79.32 -77.55
N LEU A 115 -15.98 79.91 -77.28
CA LEU A 115 -17.10 79.17 -76.68
C LEU A 115 -17.64 78.08 -77.63
N GLN A 116 -17.63 78.31 -78.94
CA GLN A 116 -18.00 77.29 -79.93
C GLN A 116 -16.96 76.18 -79.99
N ALA A 117 -15.66 76.50 -79.89
CA ALA A 117 -14.60 75.51 -79.79
C ALA A 117 -14.69 74.70 -78.47
N GLU A 118 -15.02 75.33 -77.35
CA GLU A 118 -15.25 74.67 -76.06
C GLU A 118 -16.50 73.78 -76.09
N VAL A 119 -17.60 74.25 -76.69
CA VAL A 119 -18.80 73.43 -76.87
C VAL A 119 -18.50 72.23 -77.76
N TYR A 120 -17.71 72.41 -78.82
CA TYR A 120 -17.29 71.32 -79.69
C TYR A 120 -16.37 70.32 -78.98
N ASP A 121 -15.40 70.78 -78.20
CA ASP A 121 -14.52 69.92 -77.39
C ASP A 121 -15.31 69.17 -76.31
N LEU A 122 -16.26 69.83 -75.64
CA LEU A 122 -17.15 69.18 -74.67
C LEU A 122 -18.08 68.15 -75.32
N ASP A 123 -18.64 68.45 -76.49
CA ASP A 123 -19.45 67.50 -77.26
C ASP A 123 -18.60 66.30 -77.74
N LEU A 124 -17.35 66.53 -78.14
CA LEU A 124 -16.42 65.46 -78.50
C LEU A 124 -16.10 64.58 -77.29
N ARG A 125 -15.83 65.17 -76.13
CA ARG A 125 -15.59 64.44 -74.87
C ARG A 125 -16.82 63.69 -74.40
N LEU A 126 -18.01 64.28 -74.53
CA LEU A 126 -19.26 63.59 -74.22
C LEU A 126 -19.50 62.42 -75.17
N LYS A 127 -19.22 62.57 -76.47
CA LYS A 127 -19.30 61.47 -77.46
C LYS A 127 -18.27 60.38 -77.24
N VAL A 128 -17.06 60.73 -76.81
CA VAL A 128 -16.03 59.77 -76.42
C VAL A 128 -16.46 59.03 -75.17
N ALA A 129 -16.88 59.73 -74.11
CA ALA A 129 -17.36 59.14 -72.86
C ALA A 129 -18.64 58.31 -73.02
N SER A 130 -19.56 58.72 -73.91
CA SER A 130 -20.74 57.95 -74.31
C SER A 130 -20.44 56.98 -75.46
N GLY A 131 -19.17 56.82 -75.83
CA GLY A 131 -18.72 55.93 -76.87
C GLY A 131 -18.96 54.48 -76.45
N LYS A 132 -19.37 53.66 -77.41
CA LYS A 132 -19.71 52.24 -77.18
C LYS A 132 -18.58 51.42 -76.52
N LEU A 133 -17.33 51.88 -76.63
CA LEU A 133 -16.18 51.22 -76.02
C LEU A 133 -16.18 51.41 -74.50
N HIS A 134 -16.32 52.64 -74.01
CA HIS A 134 -16.34 52.93 -72.58
C HIS A 134 -17.59 52.39 -71.89
N THR A 135 -18.75 52.37 -72.57
CA THR A 135 -19.95 51.72 -72.01
C THR A 135 -19.76 50.21 -71.85
N LYS A 136 -19.09 49.55 -72.81
CA LYS A 136 -18.74 48.13 -72.72
C LYS A 136 -17.72 47.87 -71.62
N GLU A 137 -16.66 48.67 -71.53
CA GLU A 137 -15.69 48.57 -70.43
C GLU A 137 -16.37 48.75 -69.07
N THR A 138 -17.31 49.69 -68.93
CA THR A 138 -18.07 49.82 -67.68
C THR A 138 -18.95 48.61 -67.40
N GLU A 139 -19.64 48.05 -68.40
CA GLU A 139 -20.44 46.82 -68.23
C GLU A 139 -19.59 45.60 -67.89
N ASP A 140 -18.43 45.45 -68.53
CA ASP A 140 -17.48 44.37 -68.25
C ASP A 140 -16.92 44.51 -66.83
N ASN A 141 -16.57 45.72 -66.41
CA ASN A 141 -16.18 46.01 -65.02
C ASN A 141 -17.32 45.70 -64.03
N TYR A 142 -18.59 46.01 -64.36
CA TYR A 142 -19.73 45.63 -63.52
C TYR A 142 -19.89 44.11 -63.40
N ARG A 143 -19.74 43.37 -64.52
CA ARG A 143 -19.78 41.90 -64.50
C ARG A 143 -18.62 41.32 -63.70
N GLU A 144 -17.45 41.92 -63.77
CA GLU A 144 -16.28 41.51 -63.00
C GLU A 144 -16.46 41.78 -61.51
N ILE A 145 -17.02 42.93 -61.14
CA ILE A 145 -17.40 43.24 -59.75
C ILE A 145 -18.47 42.26 -59.26
N GLU A 146 -19.49 41.96 -60.06
CA GLU A 146 -20.54 41.00 -59.69
C GLU A 146 -19.97 39.59 -59.51
N ARG A 147 -19.05 39.15 -60.38
CA ARG A 147 -18.33 37.90 -60.22
C ARG A 147 -17.53 37.89 -58.92
N ASN A 148 -16.78 38.96 -58.63
CA ASN A 148 -15.98 39.07 -57.42
C ASN A 148 -16.83 39.06 -56.15
N LEU A 149 -18.01 39.70 -56.16
CA LEU A 149 -18.96 39.67 -55.05
C LEU A 149 -19.48 38.26 -54.80
N ARG A 150 -19.91 37.54 -55.84
CA ARG A 150 -20.35 36.14 -55.71
C ARG A 150 -19.23 35.24 -55.18
N LEU A 151 -18.00 35.46 -55.65
CA LEU A 151 -16.84 34.69 -55.22
C LEU A 151 -16.48 35.01 -53.77
N GLN A 152 -16.64 36.26 -53.34
CA GLN A 152 -16.49 36.65 -51.94
C GLN A 152 -17.55 35.97 -51.05
N GLU A 153 -18.82 35.98 -51.45
CA GLU A 153 -19.90 35.28 -50.73
C GLU A 153 -19.62 33.78 -50.59
N GLU A 154 -19.18 33.13 -51.67
CA GLU A 154 -18.83 31.71 -51.66
C GLU A 154 -17.63 31.42 -50.73
N MET A 155 -16.62 32.29 -50.73
CA MET A 155 -15.47 32.16 -49.84
C MET A 155 -15.85 32.42 -48.38
N GLU A 156 -16.74 33.37 -48.09
CA GLU A 156 -17.28 33.59 -46.75
C GLU A 156 -18.07 32.37 -46.24
N GLU A 157 -18.84 31.71 -47.10
CA GLU A 157 -19.51 30.45 -46.74
C GLU A 157 -18.50 29.34 -46.44
N LYS A 158 -17.45 29.20 -47.26
CA LYS A 158 -16.38 28.21 -47.02
C LYS A 158 -15.67 28.50 -45.70
N ILE A 159 -15.33 29.76 -45.41
CA ILE A 159 -14.71 30.17 -44.14
C ILE A 159 -15.63 29.86 -42.95
N LYS A 160 -16.95 30.08 -43.08
CA LYS A 160 -17.90 29.72 -42.02
C LYS A 160 -17.92 28.21 -41.77
N LYS A 161 -17.94 27.39 -42.82
CA LYS A 161 -17.91 25.93 -42.71
C LYS A 161 -16.61 25.44 -42.04
N THR A 162 -15.46 25.93 -42.48
CA THR A 162 -14.17 25.54 -41.89
C THR A 162 -14.03 25.99 -40.44
N LYS A 163 -14.55 27.18 -40.07
CA LYS A 163 -14.60 27.60 -38.65
C LYS A 163 -15.44 26.66 -37.78
N ILE A 164 -16.56 26.16 -38.30
CA ILE A 164 -17.40 25.18 -37.58
C ILE A 164 -16.66 23.85 -37.43
N GLU A 165 -15.97 23.39 -38.46
CA GLU A 165 -15.15 22.17 -38.42
C GLU A 165 -14.00 22.29 -37.42
N ILE A 166 -13.28 23.42 -37.42
CA ILE A 166 -12.22 23.73 -36.44
C ILE A 166 -12.78 23.67 -35.02
N GLY A 167 -13.90 24.35 -34.74
CA GLY A 167 -14.51 24.33 -33.41
C GLY A 167 -14.97 22.93 -32.96
N HIS A 168 -15.39 22.08 -33.91
CA HIS A 168 -15.70 20.68 -33.62
C HIS A 168 -14.45 19.87 -33.27
N ILE A 169 -13.36 20.06 -33.99
CA ILE A 169 -12.08 19.38 -33.72
C ILE A 169 -11.50 19.84 -32.38
N GLU A 170 -11.50 21.14 -32.09
CA GLU A 170 -11.06 21.68 -30.79
C GLU A 170 -11.89 21.08 -29.64
N SER A 171 -13.21 20.99 -29.80
CA SER A 171 -14.08 20.34 -28.83
C SER A 171 -13.78 18.85 -28.63
N GLN A 172 -13.29 18.16 -29.67
CA GLN A 172 -12.86 16.77 -29.56
C GLN A 172 -11.49 16.64 -28.89
N MET A 173 -10.55 17.55 -29.19
CA MET A 173 -9.26 17.63 -28.50
C MET A 173 -9.47 17.85 -27.01
N ASP A 174 -10.32 18.80 -26.62
CA ASP A 174 -10.67 19.06 -25.22
C ASP A 174 -11.24 17.82 -24.49
N ARG A 175 -12.01 16.99 -25.20
CA ARG A 175 -12.55 15.75 -24.62
C ARG A 175 -11.48 14.68 -24.47
N LEU A 176 -10.58 14.58 -25.45
CA LEU A 176 -9.46 13.65 -25.41
C LEU A 176 -8.46 14.04 -24.32
N ASP A 177 -8.16 15.32 -24.14
CA ASP A 177 -7.26 15.82 -23.09
C ASP A 177 -7.83 15.54 -21.70
N ARG A 178 -9.13 15.79 -21.48
CA ARG A 178 -9.80 15.42 -20.23
C ARG A 178 -9.71 13.91 -19.96
N LYS A 179 -9.92 13.09 -20.99
CA LYS A 179 -9.85 11.63 -20.86
C LYS A 179 -8.41 11.14 -20.65
N SER A 180 -7.42 11.78 -21.25
CA SER A 180 -6.01 11.52 -20.98
C SER A 180 -5.68 11.80 -19.51
N VAL A 181 -6.11 12.96 -18.99
CA VAL A 181 -5.90 13.31 -17.58
C VAL A 181 -6.65 12.37 -16.62
N GLU A 182 -7.84 11.90 -16.98
CA GLU A 182 -8.55 10.87 -16.20
C GLU A 182 -7.78 9.53 -16.19
N LEU A 183 -7.31 9.08 -17.36
CA LEU A 183 -6.51 7.84 -17.48
C LEU A 183 -5.16 7.95 -16.76
N ASP A 184 -4.51 9.11 -16.77
CA ASP A 184 -3.27 9.37 -16.03
C ASP A 184 -3.50 9.43 -14.50
N ARG A 185 -4.74 9.68 -14.05
CA ARG A 185 -5.11 9.59 -12.63
C ARG A 185 -5.47 8.17 -12.20
N GLU A 186 -6.05 7.38 -13.11
CA GLU A 186 -6.41 5.98 -12.86
C GLU A 186 -5.18 5.05 -12.94
N THR A 187 -4.22 5.37 -13.81
CA THR A 187 -2.95 4.67 -13.86
C THR A 187 -2.00 5.33 -12.84
N GLU A 188 -1.83 4.71 -11.67
CA GLU A 188 -0.71 5.06 -10.79
C GLU A 188 0.57 5.00 -11.63
N ALA A 189 1.32 6.10 -11.69
CA ALA A 189 2.58 6.15 -12.43
C ALA A 189 3.45 4.92 -12.07
N GLU A 190 4.14 4.34 -13.05
CA GLU A 190 4.90 3.10 -12.84
C GLU A 190 5.96 3.24 -11.71
N VAL A 191 6.40 4.48 -11.45
CA VAL A 191 7.42 4.81 -10.45
C VAL A 191 6.97 4.53 -9.00
N PRO A 192 5.84 5.08 -8.48
CA PRO A 192 5.35 4.75 -7.14
C PRO A 192 5.01 3.27 -6.96
N PHE A 193 4.52 2.59 -8.01
CA PHE A 193 4.27 1.14 -7.94
C PHE A 193 5.56 0.33 -7.76
N ILE A 194 6.61 0.64 -8.54
CA ILE A 194 7.94 0.02 -8.39
C ILE A 194 8.52 0.29 -6.99
N GLU A 195 8.32 1.50 -6.46
CA GLU A 195 8.80 1.84 -5.12
C GLU A 195 8.03 1.09 -4.03
N HIS A 196 6.71 0.93 -4.19
CA HIS A 196 5.89 0.11 -3.31
C HIS A 196 6.35 -1.36 -3.32
N LEU A 197 6.60 -1.94 -4.50
CA LEU A 197 7.17 -3.29 -4.65
C LEU A 197 8.53 -3.42 -3.95
N LYS A 198 9.43 -2.43 -4.11
CA LYS A 198 10.72 -2.42 -3.42
C LYS A 198 10.55 -2.36 -1.90
N ARG A 199 9.62 -1.56 -1.39
CA ARG A 199 9.30 -1.52 0.06
C ARG A 199 8.74 -2.85 0.55
N ALA A 200 7.81 -3.45 -0.19
CA ALA A 200 7.23 -4.75 0.13
C ALA A 200 8.31 -5.85 0.16
N ASN A 201 9.20 -5.89 -0.83
CA ASN A 201 10.31 -6.85 -0.88
C ASN A 201 11.29 -6.67 0.29
N ARG A 202 11.63 -5.42 0.66
CA ARG A 202 12.46 -5.16 1.86
C ARG A 202 11.76 -5.63 3.14
N GLN A 203 10.45 -5.44 3.25
CA GLN A 203 9.69 -5.95 4.39
C GLN A 203 9.70 -7.47 4.43
N LEU A 204 9.50 -8.14 3.29
CA LEU A 204 9.59 -9.59 3.18
C LEU A 204 10.97 -10.10 3.63
N GLU A 205 12.05 -9.49 3.15
CA GLU A 205 13.42 -9.86 3.54
C GLU A 205 13.65 -9.69 5.06
N ILE A 206 13.13 -8.62 5.67
CA ILE A 206 13.19 -8.42 7.13
C ILE A 206 12.41 -9.52 7.86
N HIS A 207 11.23 -9.90 7.36
CA HIS A 207 10.41 -10.95 7.95
C HIS A 207 11.07 -12.33 7.82
N GLU A 208 11.68 -12.64 6.67
CA GLU A 208 12.43 -13.87 6.45
C GLU A 208 13.65 -13.96 7.38
N ASN A 209 14.42 -12.87 7.52
CA ASN A 209 15.55 -12.81 8.44
C ASN A 209 15.11 -13.01 9.90
N ARG A 210 14.00 -12.38 10.32
CA ARG A 210 13.44 -12.58 11.67
C ARG A 210 12.98 -14.02 11.88
N LEU A 211 12.34 -14.62 10.89
CA LEU A 211 11.91 -16.01 10.94
C LEU A 211 13.12 -16.96 11.05
N GLN A 212 14.18 -16.70 10.28
CA GLN A 212 15.40 -17.50 10.32
C GLN A 212 16.08 -17.42 11.69
N ILE A 213 16.21 -16.23 12.26
CA ILE A 213 16.76 -16.04 13.63
C ILE A 213 15.87 -16.79 14.65
N SER A 214 14.55 -16.67 14.55
CA SER A 214 13.61 -17.37 15.43
C SER A 214 13.79 -18.89 15.35
N ARG A 215 13.92 -19.46 14.15
CA ARG A 215 14.16 -20.90 13.95
C ARG A 215 15.51 -21.34 14.52
N GLN A 216 16.55 -20.53 14.38
CA GLN A 216 17.86 -20.83 14.97
C GLN A 216 17.79 -20.82 16.51
N CYS A 217 17.10 -19.84 17.10
CA CYS A 217 16.87 -19.79 18.55
C CYS A 217 16.06 -20.99 19.02
N GLU A 218 14.99 -21.36 18.32
CA GLU A 218 14.20 -22.56 18.62
C GLU A 218 15.05 -23.84 18.53
N GLY A 219 15.91 -23.95 17.52
CA GLY A 219 16.85 -25.07 17.39
C GLY A 219 17.83 -25.16 18.56
N LYS A 220 18.38 -24.03 19.01
CA LYS A 220 19.27 -23.96 20.20
C LYS A 220 18.53 -24.38 21.46
N MET A 221 17.35 -23.81 21.70
CA MET A 221 16.51 -24.15 22.86
C MET A 221 16.12 -25.63 22.87
N THR A 222 15.83 -26.20 21.70
CA THR A 222 15.50 -27.62 21.57
C THR A 222 16.72 -28.51 21.86
N ALA A 223 17.91 -28.12 21.40
CA ALA A 223 19.15 -28.84 21.70
C ALA A 223 19.50 -28.78 23.20
N GLU A 224 19.38 -27.61 23.84
CA GLU A 224 19.56 -27.45 25.28
C GLU A 224 18.54 -28.27 26.07
N ASN A 225 17.27 -28.23 25.68
CA ASN A 225 16.21 -29.03 26.33
C ASN A 225 16.51 -30.54 26.21
N LYS A 226 17.00 -30.99 25.06
CA LYS A 226 17.44 -32.38 24.89
C LYS A 226 18.57 -32.74 25.86
N GLN A 227 19.59 -31.89 26.00
CA GLN A 227 20.69 -32.11 26.94
C GLN A 227 20.21 -32.16 28.40
N LEU A 228 19.30 -31.25 28.79
CA LEU A 228 18.71 -31.24 30.13
C LEU A 228 17.88 -32.50 30.40
N ARG A 229 17.15 -33.01 29.41
CA ARG A 229 16.42 -34.29 29.52
C ARG A 229 17.37 -35.47 29.69
N GLU A 230 18.46 -35.52 28.94
CA GLU A 230 19.48 -36.56 29.08
C GLU A 230 20.13 -36.52 30.47
N LEU A 231 20.48 -35.33 30.96
CA LEU A 231 20.99 -35.12 32.33
C LEU A 231 19.98 -35.62 33.38
N LEU A 232 18.70 -35.26 33.24
CA LEU A 232 17.65 -35.67 34.17
C LEU A 232 17.46 -37.18 34.16
N CYS A 233 17.46 -37.82 32.98
CA CYS A 233 17.44 -39.28 32.86
C CYS A 233 18.63 -39.92 33.57
N ASN A 234 19.84 -39.39 33.41
CA ASN A 234 21.04 -39.88 34.08
C ASN A 234 20.94 -39.73 35.61
N MET A 235 20.43 -38.60 36.10
CA MET A 235 20.22 -38.38 37.55
C MET A 235 19.15 -39.33 38.12
N LEU A 236 18.05 -39.55 37.41
CA LEU A 236 17.03 -40.51 37.82
C LEU A 236 17.58 -41.94 37.84
N TYR A 237 18.41 -42.31 36.86
CA TYR A 237 19.10 -43.59 36.84
C TYR A 237 20.03 -43.74 38.03
N ALA A 238 20.88 -42.74 38.31
CA ALA A 238 21.76 -42.73 39.49
C ALA A 238 20.97 -42.83 40.80
N ARG A 239 19.85 -42.10 40.93
CA ARG A 239 18.95 -42.20 42.08
C ARG A 239 18.36 -43.61 42.23
N SER A 240 17.99 -44.25 41.12
CA SER A 240 17.46 -45.63 41.15
C SER A 240 18.51 -46.62 41.65
N ILE A 241 19.78 -46.46 41.24
CA ILE A 241 20.91 -47.26 41.71
C ILE A 241 21.15 -47.01 43.20
N PHE A 242 21.15 -45.74 43.62
CA PHE A 242 21.33 -45.38 45.02
C PHE A 242 20.24 -46.00 45.89
N ASN A 243 18.97 -45.90 45.50
CA ASN A 243 17.85 -46.48 46.25
C ASN A 243 17.97 -48.02 46.35
N LYS A 244 18.43 -48.69 45.28
CA LYS A 244 18.70 -50.14 45.34
C LYS A 244 19.76 -50.47 46.40
N HIS A 245 20.88 -49.75 46.42
CA HIS A 245 21.94 -49.96 47.41
C HIS A 245 21.47 -49.61 48.83
N TRP A 246 20.73 -48.52 48.98
CA TRP A 246 20.13 -48.12 50.26
C TRP A 246 19.24 -49.23 50.82
N ASN A 247 18.33 -49.76 50.01
CA ASN A 247 17.44 -50.85 50.44
C ASN A 247 18.23 -52.10 50.82
N GLN A 248 19.26 -52.46 50.05
CA GLN A 248 20.15 -53.58 50.41
C GLN A 248 20.85 -53.37 51.77
N ILE A 249 21.26 -52.14 52.09
CA ILE A 249 21.87 -51.81 53.40
C ILE A 249 20.82 -51.91 54.51
N VAL A 250 19.62 -51.37 54.28
CA VAL A 250 18.50 -51.45 55.23
C VAL A 250 18.15 -52.92 55.53
N ASP A 251 18.06 -53.77 54.51
CA ASP A 251 17.79 -55.19 54.66
C ASP A 251 18.90 -55.90 55.45
N LYS A 252 20.17 -55.60 55.15
CA LYS A 252 21.31 -56.12 55.92
C LYS A 252 21.25 -55.70 57.39
N LEU A 253 20.90 -54.45 57.68
CA LEU A 253 20.73 -53.96 59.05
C LEU A 253 19.56 -54.62 59.76
N LYS A 254 18.42 -54.80 59.08
CA LYS A 254 17.26 -55.50 59.60
C LYS A 254 17.62 -56.95 59.97
N ASN A 255 18.31 -57.65 59.09
CA ASN A 255 18.76 -59.02 59.34
C ASN A 255 19.74 -59.10 60.52
N ARG A 256 20.70 -58.16 60.61
CA ARG A 256 21.62 -58.08 61.75
C ARG A 256 20.91 -57.79 63.07
N LYS A 257 19.92 -56.88 63.06
CA LYS A 257 19.09 -56.59 64.24
C LYS A 257 18.34 -57.84 64.69
N MET A 258 17.71 -58.56 63.76
CA MET A 258 17.01 -59.82 64.07
C MET A 258 17.96 -60.86 64.66
N PHE A 259 19.16 -61.00 64.09
CA PHE A 259 20.19 -61.88 64.64
C PHE A 259 20.61 -61.51 66.06
N LEU A 260 20.80 -60.21 66.35
CA LEU A 260 21.14 -59.75 67.70
C LEU A 260 20.00 -60.00 68.70
N LEU A 261 18.75 -59.79 68.29
CA LEU A 261 17.59 -60.09 69.14
C LEU A 261 17.49 -61.58 69.46
N ASP A 262 17.68 -62.46 68.47
CA ASP A 262 17.72 -63.92 68.66
C ASP A 262 18.89 -64.32 69.58
N MET A 263 20.08 -63.71 69.45
CA MET A 263 21.17 -63.94 70.39
C MET A 263 20.82 -63.51 71.82
N ILE A 264 20.20 -62.35 72.00
CA ILE A 264 19.75 -61.87 73.32
C ILE A 264 18.71 -62.83 73.91
N GLU A 265 17.76 -63.30 73.11
CA GLU A 265 16.75 -64.26 73.54
C GLU A 265 17.38 -65.60 73.94
N ARG A 266 18.33 -66.12 73.16
CA ARG A 266 19.09 -67.33 73.49
C ARG A 266 19.93 -67.16 74.77
N SER A 267 20.59 -66.02 74.94
CA SER A 267 21.32 -65.74 76.18
C SER A 267 20.38 -65.61 77.38
N SER A 268 19.26 -64.92 77.23
CA SER A 268 18.26 -64.78 78.30
C SER A 268 17.63 -66.11 78.68
N THR A 269 17.33 -66.97 77.71
CA THR A 269 16.80 -68.31 77.97
C THR A 269 17.85 -69.19 78.67
N ALA A 270 19.11 -69.13 78.27
CA ALA A 270 20.21 -69.81 78.96
C ALA A 270 20.35 -69.33 80.42
N PHE A 271 20.36 -68.01 80.67
CA PHE A 271 20.39 -67.47 82.03
C PHE A 271 19.20 -67.92 82.89
N ASN A 272 18.00 -67.96 82.32
CA ASN A 272 16.82 -68.47 83.02
C ASN A 272 16.94 -69.96 83.33
N GLN A 273 17.49 -70.76 82.41
CA GLN A 273 17.77 -72.18 82.64
C GLN A 273 18.79 -72.37 83.76
N ASP A 274 19.89 -71.62 83.75
CA ASP A 274 20.92 -71.67 84.80
C ASP A 274 20.35 -71.27 86.16
N ALA A 275 19.55 -70.21 86.23
CA ALA A 275 18.87 -69.80 87.46
C ALA A 275 17.96 -70.91 88.01
N ASN A 276 17.15 -71.53 87.15
CA ASN A 276 16.30 -72.67 87.52
C ASN A 276 17.11 -73.87 88.02
N GLN A 277 18.25 -74.17 87.38
CA GLN A 277 19.15 -75.24 87.82
C GLN A 277 19.77 -74.94 89.18
N MET A 278 20.21 -73.70 89.42
CA MET A 278 20.75 -73.28 90.71
C MET A 278 19.72 -73.36 91.83
N ASP A 279 18.47 -72.98 91.57
CA ASP A 279 17.39 -73.11 92.54
C ASP A 279 17.04 -74.58 92.82
N ASN A 280 17.04 -75.44 91.80
CA ASN A 280 16.89 -76.88 91.98
C ASN A 280 18.05 -77.47 92.81
N TYR A 281 19.29 -77.05 92.55
CA TYR A 281 20.45 -77.44 93.34
C TYR A 281 20.32 -77.02 94.80
N LYS A 282 19.92 -75.77 95.07
CA LYS A 282 19.66 -75.29 96.45
C LYS A 282 18.58 -76.11 97.15
N LYS A 283 17.49 -76.45 96.46
CA LYS A 283 16.43 -77.33 97.01
C LYS A 283 16.97 -78.71 97.38
N LEU A 284 17.77 -79.32 96.50
CA LEU A 284 18.41 -80.61 96.78
C LEU A 284 19.40 -80.53 97.94
N LEU A 285 20.19 -79.46 98.02
CA LEU A 285 21.13 -79.23 99.12
C LEU A 285 20.38 -79.07 100.46
N SER A 286 19.30 -78.29 100.47
CA SER A 286 18.44 -78.14 101.66
C SER A 286 17.83 -79.47 102.08
N ARG A 287 17.34 -80.28 101.12
CA ARG A 287 16.81 -81.62 101.39
C ARG A 287 17.89 -82.55 101.97
N ARG A 288 19.09 -82.56 101.38
CA ARG A 288 20.24 -83.33 101.89
C ARG A 288 20.61 -82.93 103.32
N ASN A 289 20.61 -81.63 103.63
CA ASN A 289 20.91 -81.13 104.96
C ASN A 289 19.85 -81.58 105.97
N LEU A 290 18.56 -81.49 105.61
CA LEU A 290 17.46 -82.01 106.43
C LEU A 290 17.61 -83.51 106.68
N ASP A 291 17.86 -84.30 105.63
CA ASP A 291 18.07 -85.75 105.73
C ASP A 291 19.27 -86.08 106.65
N ARG A 292 20.34 -85.30 106.56
CA ARG A 292 21.51 -85.41 107.46
C ARG A 292 21.15 -85.07 108.91
N GLU A 293 20.40 -83.99 109.15
CA GLU A 293 19.97 -83.60 110.49
C GLU A 293 19.04 -84.64 111.12
N MET A 294 18.11 -85.19 110.34
CA MET A 294 17.25 -86.30 110.77
C MET A 294 18.09 -87.53 111.15
N ALA A 295 19.06 -87.92 110.31
CA ALA A 295 19.95 -89.04 110.61
C ALA A 295 20.80 -88.82 111.87
N ILE A 296 21.32 -87.60 112.09
CA ILE A 296 22.04 -87.25 113.32
C ILE A 296 21.12 -87.31 114.54
N SER A 297 19.91 -86.75 114.42
CA SER A 297 18.90 -86.81 115.48
C SER A 297 18.56 -88.26 115.85
N ASP A 298 18.35 -89.12 114.86
CA ASP A 298 18.04 -90.53 115.10
C ASP A 298 19.23 -91.29 115.71
N MET A 299 20.47 -91.01 115.27
CA MET A 299 21.68 -91.53 115.92
C MET A 299 21.78 -91.07 117.38
N LEU A 300 21.51 -89.80 117.67
CA LEU A 300 21.52 -89.28 119.05
C LEU A 300 20.41 -89.89 119.91
N LYS A 301 19.22 -90.15 119.35
CA LYS A 301 18.15 -90.87 120.06
C LYS A 301 18.58 -92.30 120.40
N MET A 302 19.19 -93.01 119.45
CA MET A 302 19.74 -94.35 119.69
C MET A 302 20.84 -94.32 120.74
N GLN A 303 21.76 -93.36 120.67
CA GLN A 303 22.82 -93.19 121.68
C GLN A 303 22.24 -92.90 123.07
N ARG A 304 21.26 -92.00 123.18
CA ARG A 304 20.59 -91.74 124.45
C ARG A 304 19.86 -92.96 125.01
N GLN A 305 19.28 -93.80 124.16
CA GLN A 305 18.68 -95.06 124.59
C GLN A 305 19.73 -96.03 125.13
N ILE A 306 20.89 -96.12 124.49
CA ILE A 306 22.04 -96.90 124.97
C ILE A 306 22.51 -96.34 126.33
N ASP A 307 22.82 -95.05 126.41
CA ASP A 307 23.29 -94.40 127.64
C ASP A 307 22.27 -94.51 128.78
N ALA A 308 20.97 -94.41 128.49
CA ALA A 308 19.91 -94.59 129.48
C ALA A 308 19.82 -96.04 129.97
N ASN A 309 19.98 -97.02 129.08
CA ASN A 309 20.07 -98.43 129.47
C ASN A 309 21.32 -98.68 130.33
N ASP A 310 22.47 -98.11 129.96
CA ASP A 310 23.71 -98.20 130.72
C ASP A 310 23.59 -97.53 132.09
N LEU A 311 22.99 -96.34 132.17
CA LEU A 311 22.77 -95.62 133.44
C LEU A 311 21.75 -96.36 134.31
N MET A 312 20.69 -96.92 133.73
CA MET A 312 19.74 -97.75 134.45
C MET A 312 20.44 -98.99 135.02
N ASP A 313 21.30 -99.64 134.23
CA ASP A 313 22.12 -100.76 134.68
C ASP A 313 23.09 -100.33 135.81
N MET A 314 23.74 -99.17 135.67
CA MET A 314 24.59 -98.55 136.70
C MET A 314 23.83 -98.06 137.92
N PHE A 315 22.53 -97.78 137.84
CA PHE A 315 21.69 -97.30 138.95
C PHE A 315 21.01 -98.44 139.71
N LEU A 316 20.67 -99.53 139.02
CA LEU A 316 20.19 -100.75 139.65
C LEU A 316 21.30 -101.44 140.44
N LYS A 317 22.58 -101.28 140.04
CA LYS A 317 23.75 -101.83 140.74
C LYS A 317 23.99 -101.30 142.18
N PRO A 318 23.80 -100.01 142.54
CA PRO A 318 24.22 -99.45 143.83
C PRO A 318 23.07 -99.03 144.75
N LYS A 319 21.79 -99.18 144.36
CA LYS A 319 20.64 -98.84 145.20
C LYS A 319 20.41 -99.87 146.32
N GLY A 320 21.23 -99.78 147.37
CA GLY A 320 21.13 -100.60 148.57
C GLY A 320 21.37 -99.89 149.91
N LYS A 321 21.79 -98.62 149.98
CA LYS A 321 22.07 -97.96 151.28
C LYS A 321 21.76 -96.45 151.29
N ASN A 322 20.90 -96.02 152.23
CA ASN A 322 20.48 -94.65 152.51
C ASN A 322 21.49 -93.86 153.37
N ARG A 323 21.72 -92.57 153.08
CA ARG A 323 22.12 -91.53 154.08
C ARG A 323 21.64 -90.10 153.67
N PRO A 324 21.33 -89.20 154.63
CA PRO A 324 20.68 -87.90 154.41
C PRO A 324 21.63 -86.67 154.38
N PHE A 325 21.10 -85.54 153.86
CA PHE A 325 21.73 -84.24 153.55
C PHE A 325 21.90 -83.26 154.74
N ALA A 326 22.81 -82.28 154.60
CA ALA A 326 22.90 -81.04 155.39
C ALA A 326 23.13 -79.77 154.50
N PRO A 327 22.72 -78.55 154.91
CA PRO A 327 22.46 -77.39 154.03
C PRO A 327 23.53 -76.27 154.00
N LEU A 328 23.39 -75.35 153.03
CA LEU A 328 24.33 -74.34 152.51
C LEU A 328 24.22 -72.94 153.16
N ASP A 329 25.36 -72.24 153.29
CA ASP A 329 25.56 -70.97 154.03
C ASP A 329 25.30 -69.69 153.19
N LYS A 330 24.73 -68.65 153.84
CA LYS A 330 24.17 -67.42 153.23
C LYS A 330 25.21 -66.36 152.85
N HIS A 331 26.51 -66.62 153.04
CA HIS A 331 27.57 -65.64 152.84
C HIS A 331 27.96 -65.39 151.37
N GLU A 332 27.64 -66.29 150.45
CA GLU A 332 28.10 -66.21 149.04
C GLU A 332 27.28 -65.22 148.18
N VAL A 333 26.04 -64.91 148.59
CA VAL A 333 25.11 -64.05 147.83
C VAL A 333 25.48 -62.57 147.93
N ALA A 334 26.13 -62.12 149.01
CA ALA A 334 26.51 -60.73 149.21
C ALA A 334 27.69 -60.31 148.30
N ARG A 335 28.65 -61.21 148.06
CA ARG A 335 29.84 -60.93 147.23
C ARG A 335 29.49 -60.69 145.76
N ARG A 336 28.46 -61.34 145.22
CA ARG A 336 28.07 -61.22 143.80
C ARG A 336 27.42 -59.87 143.46
N LYS A 337 26.87 -59.14 144.43
CA LYS A 337 26.23 -57.82 144.19
C LYS A 337 27.21 -56.67 144.04
N GLY A 338 28.41 -56.74 144.64
CA GLY A 338 29.42 -55.68 144.54
C GLY A 338 30.10 -55.61 143.18
N VAL A 339 30.37 -56.78 142.57
CA VAL A 339 31.05 -56.87 141.26
C VAL A 339 30.19 -56.32 140.13
N LYS A 340 28.86 -56.47 140.21
CA LYS A 340 27.94 -56.03 139.15
C LYS A 340 27.91 -54.51 138.97
N LYS A 341 28.01 -53.74 140.07
CA LYS A 341 28.02 -52.26 140.00
C LYS A 341 29.27 -51.69 139.32
N ALA A 342 30.44 -52.31 139.52
CA ALA A 342 31.69 -51.84 138.92
C ALA A 342 31.71 -52.00 137.38
N TYR A 343 31.01 -52.99 136.84
CA TYR A 343 30.89 -53.19 135.38
C TYR A 343 29.90 -52.22 134.72
N ASP A 344 28.83 -51.83 135.43
CA ASP A 344 27.84 -50.87 134.91
C ASP A 344 28.45 -49.46 134.74
N ASP A 345 29.38 -49.06 135.63
CA ASP A 345 30.07 -47.77 135.54
C ASP A 345 31.05 -47.70 134.35
N GLN A 346 31.71 -48.81 134.01
CA GLN A 346 32.59 -48.90 132.83
C GLN A 346 31.80 -48.83 131.52
N LEU A 347 30.61 -49.44 131.46
CA LEU A 347 29.74 -49.40 130.28
C LEU A 347 29.26 -47.98 129.94
N ASN A 348 28.93 -47.19 130.95
CA ASN A 348 28.48 -45.80 130.76
C ASN A 348 29.60 -44.89 130.22
N PHE A 349 30.86 -45.13 130.59
CA PHE A 349 32.01 -44.40 130.05
C PHE A 349 32.21 -44.66 128.55
N TYR A 350 32.14 -45.92 128.11
CA TYR A 350 32.31 -46.27 126.69
C TYR A 350 31.16 -45.76 125.80
N GLN A 351 29.93 -45.69 126.32
CA GLN A 351 28.79 -45.14 125.58
C GLN A 351 28.93 -43.63 125.32
N ASN A 352 29.51 -42.87 126.28
CA ASN A 352 29.77 -41.45 126.10
C ASN A 352 30.85 -41.18 125.06
N LEU A 353 31.91 -42.00 125.01
CA LEU A 353 32.97 -41.92 123.99
C LEU A 353 32.43 -42.16 122.57
N ILE A 354 31.52 -43.13 122.41
CA ILE A 354 30.88 -43.43 121.11
C ILE A 354 29.98 -42.28 120.64
N ASN A 355 29.32 -41.58 121.57
CA ASN A 355 28.47 -40.44 121.26
C ASN A 355 29.27 -39.16 120.94
N GLU A 356 30.50 -39.03 121.42
CA GLU A 356 31.43 -37.97 121.00
C GLU A 356 32.01 -38.24 119.60
N ILE A 357 32.31 -39.50 119.26
CA ILE A 357 32.74 -39.89 117.90
C ILE A 357 31.63 -39.63 116.85
N LYS A 358 30.35 -39.77 117.23
CA LYS A 358 29.20 -39.44 116.36
C LYS A 358 28.96 -37.94 116.15
N LYS A 359 29.63 -37.06 116.90
CA LYS A 359 29.47 -35.59 116.82
C LYS A 359 30.52 -34.89 115.93
N PHE A 360 31.35 -35.63 115.20
CA PHE A 360 32.19 -35.11 114.13
C PHE A 360 31.49 -35.29 112.76
N PRO A 361 30.99 -34.23 112.10
CA PRO A 361 30.71 -34.25 110.67
C PRO A 361 31.74 -33.39 109.95
N LEU A 362 32.82 -34.01 109.49
CA LEU A 362 33.71 -33.48 108.45
C LEU A 362 33.96 -34.64 107.50
N ASP A 363 33.09 -34.75 106.48
CA ASP A 363 33.37 -35.27 105.13
C ASP A 363 32.07 -35.39 104.30
N SER A 364 31.48 -34.23 103.98
CA SER A 364 30.52 -34.10 102.87
C SER A 364 30.73 -32.78 102.11
N LYS A 365 32.00 -32.49 101.80
CA LYS A 365 32.35 -31.69 100.64
C LYS A 365 33.08 -32.65 99.69
N ASN A 366 32.59 -32.72 98.45
CA ASN A 366 33.13 -33.42 97.27
C ASN A 366 32.23 -34.55 96.75
N ASN A 367 31.12 -34.20 96.08
CA ASN A 367 30.80 -34.72 94.72
C ASN A 367 29.46 -34.29 94.10
N SER A 368 28.61 -33.48 94.73
CA SER A 368 27.29 -33.14 94.13
C SER A 368 27.22 -31.76 93.46
N LEU A 369 27.74 -30.68 94.04
CA LEU A 369 27.45 -29.32 93.54
C LEU A 369 28.16 -28.98 92.22
N GLU A 370 29.43 -29.35 92.07
CA GLU A 370 30.26 -29.00 90.91
C GLU A 370 29.75 -29.69 89.63
N LYS A 371 29.39 -30.98 89.74
CA LYS A 371 28.78 -31.75 88.65
C LYS A 371 27.40 -31.23 88.26
N THR A 372 26.60 -30.74 89.22
CA THR A 372 25.29 -30.13 88.91
C THR A 372 25.44 -28.78 88.22
N VAL A 373 26.41 -27.95 88.63
CA VAL A 373 26.69 -26.67 87.96
C VAL A 373 27.23 -26.89 86.54
N GLU A 374 28.10 -27.88 86.35
CA GLU A 374 28.64 -28.21 85.02
C GLU A 374 27.56 -28.81 84.10
N TYR A 375 26.67 -29.66 84.63
CA TYR A 375 25.50 -30.17 83.90
C TYR A 375 24.54 -29.04 83.50
N LEU A 376 24.24 -28.10 84.40
CA LEU A 376 23.39 -26.95 84.09
C LEU A 376 24.01 -26.04 83.02
N ARG A 377 25.33 -25.81 83.07
CA ARG A 377 26.03 -25.06 82.01
C ARG A 377 26.01 -25.78 80.67
N PHE A 378 26.13 -27.11 80.67
CA PHE A 378 26.03 -27.92 79.46
C PHE A 378 24.63 -27.80 78.85
N VAL A 379 23.58 -27.94 79.67
CA VAL A 379 22.18 -27.81 79.23
C VAL A 379 21.86 -26.39 78.78
N ASP A 380 22.37 -25.36 79.46
CA ASP A 380 22.18 -23.96 79.05
C ASP A 380 22.87 -23.65 77.72
N ASN A 381 24.07 -24.19 77.48
CA ASN A 381 24.75 -24.06 76.20
C ASN A 381 24.00 -24.79 75.08
N GLU A 382 23.51 -26.01 75.34
CA GLU A 382 22.70 -26.78 74.38
C GLU A 382 21.41 -26.02 74.05
N ASN A 383 20.73 -25.47 75.06
CA ASN A 383 19.56 -24.62 74.89
C ASN A 383 19.89 -23.34 74.11
N PHE A 384 21.05 -22.70 74.34
CA PHE A 384 21.48 -21.53 73.58
C PHE A 384 21.71 -21.85 72.10
N GLU A 385 22.28 -23.00 71.78
CA GLU A 385 22.42 -23.47 70.41
C GLU A 385 21.06 -23.77 69.77
N TYR A 386 20.12 -24.36 70.52
CA TYR A 386 18.74 -24.52 70.07
C TYR A 386 18.02 -23.19 69.82
N TYR A 387 18.24 -22.17 70.67
CA TYR A 387 17.68 -20.83 70.46
C TYR A 387 18.28 -20.17 69.21
N ARG A 388 19.60 -20.26 68.98
CA ARG A 388 20.23 -19.75 67.75
C ARG A 388 19.71 -20.45 66.51
N TYR A 389 19.56 -21.78 66.57
CA TYR A 389 19.00 -22.54 65.47
C TYR A 389 17.56 -22.13 65.18
N ARG A 390 16.75 -21.91 66.23
CA ARG A 390 15.39 -21.40 66.10
C ARG A 390 15.36 -20.01 65.47
N GLU A 391 16.18 -19.07 65.94
CA GLU A 391 16.27 -17.72 65.36
C GLU A 391 16.72 -17.74 63.89
N ASP A 392 17.65 -18.64 63.52
CA ASP A 392 18.07 -18.79 62.13
C ASP A 392 16.95 -19.38 61.26
N MET A 393 16.15 -20.31 61.80
CA MET A 393 14.97 -20.83 61.13
C MET A 393 13.87 -19.79 60.99
N ASP A 394 13.61 -18.98 62.03
CA ASP A 394 12.65 -17.89 61.99
C ASP A 394 13.07 -16.84 60.94
N ARG A 395 14.35 -16.47 60.88
CA ARG A 395 14.89 -15.61 59.80
C ARG A 395 14.68 -16.20 58.40
N ARG A 396 14.94 -17.50 58.22
CA ARG A 396 14.70 -18.18 56.93
C ARG A 396 13.22 -18.22 56.57
N LEU A 397 12.33 -18.39 57.56
CA LEU A 397 10.89 -18.35 57.35
C LEU A 397 10.44 -16.95 56.93
N ASP A 398 10.96 -15.89 57.54
CA ASP A 398 10.69 -14.51 57.14
C ASP A 398 11.19 -14.22 55.71
N ASP A 399 12.39 -14.70 55.35
CA ASP A 399 12.92 -14.58 53.99
C ASP A 399 12.01 -15.28 52.97
N ILE A 400 11.55 -16.49 53.28
CA ILE A 400 10.61 -17.23 52.43
C ILE A 400 9.26 -16.51 52.36
N ALA A 401 8.76 -15.97 53.48
CA ALA A 401 7.52 -15.18 53.51
C ALA A 401 7.62 -13.93 52.63
N ASN A 402 8.76 -13.25 52.63
CA ASN A 402 9.01 -12.09 51.78
C ASN A 402 9.12 -12.47 50.30
N MET A 403 9.82 -13.56 49.98
CA MET A 403 9.91 -14.07 48.60
C MET A 403 8.54 -14.52 48.07
N THR A 404 7.76 -15.23 48.89
CA THR A 404 6.39 -15.63 48.53
C THR A 404 5.48 -14.42 48.34
N ALA A 405 5.55 -13.40 49.20
CA ALA A 405 4.79 -12.17 49.00
C ALA A 405 5.19 -11.44 47.70
N SER A 406 6.48 -11.37 47.38
CA SER A 406 6.97 -10.77 46.12
C SER A 406 6.45 -11.52 44.89
N THR A 407 6.56 -12.85 44.88
CA THR A 407 6.08 -13.69 43.78
C THR A 407 4.56 -13.62 43.63
N VAL A 408 3.79 -13.58 44.71
CA VAL A 408 2.34 -13.37 44.67
C VAL A 408 1.99 -12.02 44.04
N ASN A 409 2.71 -10.95 44.41
CA ASN A 409 2.52 -9.63 43.81
C ASN A 409 2.86 -9.62 42.31
N GLU A 410 3.90 -10.32 41.88
CA GLU A 410 4.24 -10.48 40.47
C GLU A 410 3.19 -11.27 39.69
N ILE A 411 2.67 -12.35 40.27
CA ILE A 411 1.56 -13.12 39.69
C ILE A 411 0.32 -12.25 39.53
N SER A 412 -0.03 -11.44 40.53
CA SER A 412 -1.16 -10.51 40.45
C SER A 412 -0.97 -9.49 39.33
N LYS A 413 0.21 -8.87 39.22
CA LYS A 413 0.52 -7.92 38.12
C LYS A 413 0.44 -8.58 36.75
N ASN A 414 0.93 -9.81 36.62
CA ASN A 414 0.85 -10.58 35.38
C ASN A 414 -0.60 -10.96 35.04
N HIS A 415 -1.41 -11.26 36.04
CA HIS A 415 -2.84 -11.52 35.86
C HIS A 415 -3.55 -10.28 35.32
N ASP A 416 -3.36 -9.11 35.96
CA ASP A 416 -3.96 -7.84 35.53
C ASP A 416 -3.54 -7.47 34.10
N MET A 417 -2.27 -7.70 33.74
CA MET A 417 -1.78 -7.50 32.38
C MET A 417 -2.44 -8.47 31.39
N SER A 418 -2.57 -9.74 31.75
CA SER A 418 -3.23 -10.76 30.93
C SER A 418 -4.72 -10.45 30.72
N GLU A 419 -5.39 -9.91 31.73
CA GLU A 419 -6.79 -9.49 31.64
C GLU A 419 -6.97 -8.31 30.69
N LYS A 420 -6.14 -7.26 30.80
CA LYS A 420 -6.13 -6.13 29.85
C LYS A 420 -5.88 -6.58 28.41
N ILE A 421 -4.94 -7.51 28.21
CA ILE A 421 -4.66 -8.09 26.89
C ILE A 421 -5.89 -8.85 26.36
N ARG A 422 -6.56 -9.65 27.21
CA ARG A 422 -7.79 -10.38 26.84
C ARG A 422 -8.92 -9.44 26.45
N GLU A 423 -9.14 -8.38 27.21
CA GLU A 423 -10.15 -7.37 26.87
C GLU A 423 -9.85 -6.68 25.54
N TYR A 424 -8.60 -6.29 25.31
CA TYR A 424 -8.18 -5.69 24.04
C TYR A 424 -8.43 -6.62 22.84
N TYR A 425 -8.07 -7.91 22.94
CA TYR A 425 -8.34 -8.86 21.86
C TYR A 425 -9.82 -9.14 21.69
N LYS A 426 -10.61 -9.17 22.77
CA LYS A 426 -12.06 -9.33 22.69
C LYS A 426 -12.71 -8.19 21.92
N GLN A 427 -12.34 -6.94 22.21
CA GLN A 427 -12.81 -5.77 21.47
C GLN A 427 -12.42 -5.85 19.99
N LYS A 428 -11.18 -6.23 19.69
CA LYS A 428 -10.70 -6.37 18.32
C LYS A 428 -11.41 -7.48 17.53
N ILE A 429 -11.77 -8.58 18.20
CA ILE A 429 -12.58 -9.65 17.59
C ILE A 429 -13.99 -9.13 17.29
N GLU A 430 -14.63 -8.45 18.24
CA GLU A 430 -15.96 -7.86 18.03
C GLU A 430 -15.99 -6.83 16.89
N GLU A 431 -14.95 -6.01 16.75
CA GLU A 431 -14.78 -5.11 15.61
C GLU A 431 -14.66 -5.86 14.29
N ARG A 432 -13.85 -6.93 14.25
CA ARG A 432 -13.69 -7.76 13.04
C ARG A 432 -14.98 -8.48 12.67
N ASP A 433 -15.71 -8.99 13.65
CA ASP A 433 -17.00 -9.65 13.42
C ASP A 433 -18.03 -8.67 12.83
N LYS A 434 -18.05 -7.42 13.31
CA LYS A 434 -18.87 -6.35 12.70
C LYS A 434 -18.47 -6.09 11.25
N THR A 435 -17.17 -5.96 10.97
CA THR A 435 -16.70 -5.76 9.58
C THR A 435 -17.07 -6.94 8.68
N LEU A 436 -16.91 -8.17 9.16
CA LEU A 436 -17.26 -9.38 8.41
C LEU A 436 -18.77 -9.44 8.14
N GLN A 437 -19.61 -9.09 9.11
CA GLN A 437 -21.06 -9.01 8.90
C GLN A 437 -21.42 -7.96 7.85
N THR A 438 -20.75 -6.80 7.84
CA THR A 438 -20.98 -5.80 6.80
C THR A 438 -20.57 -6.31 5.42
N GLU A 439 -19.43 -6.98 5.29
CA GLU A 439 -18.96 -7.57 4.02
C GLU A 439 -19.85 -8.72 3.53
N ILE A 440 -20.35 -9.56 4.44
CA ILE A 440 -21.32 -10.60 4.09
C ILE A 440 -22.61 -9.95 3.57
N SER A 441 -23.07 -8.87 4.21
CA SER A 441 -24.29 -8.18 3.79
C SER A 441 -24.16 -7.52 2.42
N THR A 442 -23.00 -6.92 2.10
CA THR A 442 -22.73 -6.35 0.77
C THR A 442 -22.60 -7.44 -0.28
N THR A 443 -21.89 -8.53 0.04
CA THR A 443 -21.76 -9.69 -0.85
C THR A 443 -23.12 -10.33 -1.15
N MET A 444 -24.01 -10.43 -0.16
CA MET A 444 -25.37 -10.93 -0.37
C MET A 444 -26.18 -10.01 -1.29
N LYS A 445 -26.05 -8.69 -1.17
CA LYS A 445 -26.70 -7.74 -2.09
C LYS A 445 -26.22 -7.93 -3.53
N TYR A 446 -24.91 -8.02 -3.75
CA TYR A 446 -24.34 -8.25 -5.07
C TYR A 446 -24.74 -9.62 -5.65
N LYS A 447 -24.80 -10.67 -4.82
CA LYS A 447 -25.32 -11.98 -5.25
C LYS A 447 -26.79 -11.89 -5.67
N MET A 448 -27.63 -11.19 -4.92
CA MET A 448 -29.05 -11.01 -5.28
C MET A 448 -29.22 -10.22 -6.58
N GLU A 449 -28.38 -9.22 -6.83
CA GLU A 449 -28.37 -8.46 -8.09
C GLU A 449 -27.90 -9.32 -9.27
N ASN A 450 -26.81 -10.08 -9.09
CA ASN A 450 -26.34 -11.04 -10.10
C ASN A 450 -27.39 -12.12 -10.40
N ASP A 451 -28.07 -12.66 -9.38
CA ASP A 451 -29.13 -13.65 -9.58
C ASP A 451 -30.36 -13.06 -10.31
N LYS A 452 -30.61 -11.75 -10.19
CA LYS A 452 -31.64 -11.08 -11.01
C LYS A 452 -31.21 -10.98 -12.46
N LEU A 453 -29.98 -10.53 -12.72
CA LEU A 453 -29.41 -10.43 -14.06
C LEU A 453 -29.36 -11.79 -14.77
N ILE A 454 -28.90 -12.84 -14.08
CA ILE A 454 -28.86 -14.21 -14.62
C ILE A 454 -30.27 -14.67 -15.01
N ARG A 455 -31.29 -14.41 -14.18
CA ARG A 455 -32.69 -14.76 -14.52
C ARG A 455 -33.22 -13.98 -15.72
N GLU A 456 -32.80 -12.75 -15.93
CA GLU A 456 -33.16 -11.96 -17.11
C GLU A 456 -32.49 -12.52 -18.38
N VAL A 457 -31.20 -12.85 -18.30
CA VAL A 457 -30.45 -13.48 -19.40
C VAL A 457 -31.06 -14.83 -19.76
N GLU A 458 -31.42 -15.66 -18.78
CA GLU A 458 -32.12 -16.93 -19.03
C GLU A 458 -33.48 -16.74 -19.71
N ARG A 459 -34.21 -15.67 -19.37
CA ARG A 459 -35.49 -15.33 -20.01
C ARG A 459 -35.26 -14.98 -21.49
N TYR A 460 -34.27 -14.14 -21.79
CA TYR A 460 -33.92 -13.79 -23.17
C TYR A 460 -33.45 -15.01 -23.96
N SER A 461 -32.63 -15.86 -23.36
CA SER A 461 -32.17 -17.12 -23.96
C SER A 461 -33.32 -18.04 -24.38
N LYS A 462 -34.34 -18.21 -23.52
CA LYS A 462 -35.56 -18.97 -23.85
C LYS A 462 -36.34 -18.35 -25.00
N ILE A 463 -36.41 -17.01 -25.08
CA ILE A 463 -37.07 -16.30 -26.19
C ILE A 463 -36.33 -16.56 -27.51
N PHE A 464 -35.00 -16.44 -27.53
CA PHE A 464 -34.20 -16.72 -28.73
C PHE A 464 -34.36 -18.17 -29.21
N LEU A 465 -34.33 -19.13 -28.29
CA LEU A 465 -34.59 -20.55 -28.63
C LEU A 465 -36.00 -20.77 -29.20
N SER A 466 -37.00 -20.00 -28.76
CA SER A 466 -38.35 -20.06 -29.32
C SER A 466 -38.41 -19.50 -30.75
N ILE A 467 -37.71 -18.40 -31.04
CA ILE A 467 -37.64 -17.78 -32.37
C ILE A 467 -37.00 -18.73 -33.38
N ILE A 468 -35.91 -19.40 -32.98
CA ILE A 468 -35.20 -20.37 -33.82
C ILE A 468 -36.11 -21.56 -34.19
N LYS A 469 -36.93 -22.05 -33.24
CA LYS A 469 -37.92 -23.10 -33.50
C LYS A 469 -38.98 -22.63 -34.49
N THR A 470 -39.47 -21.40 -34.34
CA THR A 470 -40.48 -20.80 -35.25
C THR A 470 -39.95 -20.62 -36.67
N LEU A 471 -38.69 -20.19 -36.84
CA LEU A 471 -38.07 -19.94 -38.14
C LEU A 471 -37.55 -21.22 -38.85
N ARG A 472 -37.64 -22.38 -38.19
CA ARG A 472 -37.14 -23.68 -38.69
C ARG A 472 -35.71 -23.57 -39.23
N CYS A 473 -34.82 -22.94 -38.47
CA CYS A 473 -33.41 -22.84 -38.83
C CYS A 473 -32.73 -24.21 -38.73
N ASP A 474 -31.77 -24.49 -39.61
CA ASP A 474 -31.05 -25.76 -39.66
C ASP A 474 -29.98 -25.82 -38.56
N MET A 475 -30.31 -26.49 -37.45
CA MET A 475 -29.51 -26.50 -36.21
C MET A 475 -28.31 -27.45 -36.24
N THR A 476 -28.06 -28.12 -37.36
CA THR A 476 -27.02 -29.15 -37.51
C THR A 476 -25.60 -28.60 -37.31
N ARG A 477 -25.33 -27.34 -37.71
CA ARG A 477 -24.06 -26.65 -37.43
C ARG A 477 -23.97 -26.17 -35.98
N PHE A 478 -25.11 -25.82 -35.39
CA PHE A 478 -25.20 -25.27 -34.03
C PHE A 478 -25.08 -26.37 -32.94
N GLN A 479 -25.68 -27.54 -33.15
CA GLN A 479 -25.57 -28.70 -32.27
C GLN A 479 -24.14 -29.27 -32.16
N LYS A 480 -23.28 -29.05 -33.17
CA LYS A 480 -21.88 -29.45 -33.12
C LYS A 480 -21.03 -28.53 -32.23
N LEU A 481 -21.45 -27.28 -32.06
CA LEU A 481 -20.78 -26.27 -31.21
C LEU A 481 -21.25 -26.36 -29.75
N LEU A 482 -22.54 -26.64 -29.51
CA LEU A 482 -23.07 -26.92 -28.18
C LEU A 482 -22.76 -28.37 -27.76
N ARG A 483 -21.54 -28.63 -27.29
CA ARG A 483 -21.24 -29.89 -26.58
C ARG A 483 -22.02 -29.92 -25.25
N LYS A 484 -23.22 -30.51 -25.27
CA LYS A 484 -24.02 -31.01 -24.13
C LYS A 484 -24.60 -30.00 -23.11
N GLN A 485 -24.54 -28.69 -23.30
CA GLN A 485 -25.29 -27.75 -22.43
C GLN A 485 -26.27 -26.92 -23.26
N ASP A 486 -27.56 -27.00 -22.91
CA ASP A 486 -28.68 -26.23 -23.47
C ASP A 486 -28.66 -24.76 -23.02
N ILE A 487 -27.47 -24.18 -22.80
CA ILE A 487 -27.30 -22.83 -22.27
C ILE A 487 -26.59 -22.00 -23.33
N MET A 488 -27.24 -20.92 -23.76
CA MET A 488 -26.63 -19.93 -24.65
C MET A 488 -25.51 -19.20 -23.91
N ASP A 489 -24.32 -19.23 -24.48
CA ASP A 489 -23.11 -18.56 -23.98
C ASP A 489 -22.85 -17.31 -24.85
N ASP A 490 -22.18 -16.28 -24.33
CA ASP A 490 -21.98 -15.00 -25.05
C ASP A 490 -21.30 -15.20 -26.40
N ARG A 491 -20.37 -16.16 -26.48
CA ARG A 491 -19.65 -16.53 -27.71
C ARG A 491 -20.53 -17.24 -28.74
N ASN A 492 -21.62 -17.84 -28.29
CA ASN A 492 -22.57 -18.59 -29.12
C ASN A 492 -23.74 -17.71 -29.59
N LEU A 493 -23.98 -16.57 -28.94
CA LEU A 493 -25.06 -15.64 -29.28
C LEU A 493 -24.87 -15.05 -30.68
N ASP A 494 -23.66 -14.60 -31.02
CA ASP A 494 -23.37 -14.03 -32.35
C ASP A 494 -23.57 -15.04 -33.49
N ILE A 495 -23.23 -16.31 -33.23
CA ILE A 495 -23.43 -17.40 -34.18
C ILE A 495 -24.94 -17.71 -34.34
N LEU A 496 -25.73 -17.60 -33.26
CA LEU A 496 -27.19 -17.74 -33.34
C LEU A 496 -27.84 -16.59 -34.10
N LEU A 497 -27.45 -15.35 -33.81
CA LEU A 497 -27.99 -14.17 -34.45
C LEU A 497 -27.71 -14.18 -35.95
N SER A 498 -26.49 -14.54 -36.36
CA SER A 498 -26.13 -14.68 -37.78
C SER A 498 -26.90 -15.82 -38.48
N LEU A 499 -27.23 -16.92 -37.79
CA LEU A 499 -28.07 -17.98 -38.34
C LEU A 499 -29.53 -17.53 -38.53
N ILE A 500 -30.08 -16.79 -37.56
CA ILE A 500 -31.42 -16.19 -37.66
C ILE A 500 -31.46 -15.18 -38.80
N GLU A 501 -30.46 -14.31 -38.89
CA GLU A 501 -30.34 -13.29 -39.93
C GLU A 501 -30.27 -13.93 -41.33
N ASN A 502 -29.41 -14.93 -41.52
CA ASN A 502 -29.32 -15.66 -42.79
C ASN A 502 -30.64 -16.34 -43.16
N ARG A 503 -31.37 -16.89 -42.18
CA ARG A 503 -32.68 -17.51 -42.44
C ARG A 503 -33.75 -16.48 -42.77
N MET A 504 -33.79 -15.35 -42.07
CA MET A 504 -34.68 -14.24 -42.39
C MET A 504 -34.41 -13.71 -43.79
N ASN A 505 -33.14 -13.50 -44.14
CA ASN A 505 -32.73 -13.05 -45.48
C ASN A 505 -33.13 -14.06 -46.57
N MET A 506 -33.01 -15.38 -46.30
CA MET A 506 -33.52 -16.41 -47.21
C MET A 506 -35.03 -16.41 -47.37
N ILE A 507 -35.79 -16.22 -46.28
CA ILE A 507 -37.25 -16.13 -46.34
C ILE A 507 -37.68 -14.87 -47.11
N ILE A 508 -37.01 -13.74 -46.86
CA ILE A 508 -37.22 -12.49 -47.59
C ILE A 508 -36.90 -12.68 -49.08
N ALA A 509 -35.77 -13.30 -49.41
CA ALA A 509 -35.39 -13.61 -50.79
C ALA A 509 -36.38 -14.57 -51.47
N PHE A 510 -36.86 -15.59 -50.75
CA PHE A 510 -37.88 -16.50 -51.25
C PHE A 510 -39.21 -15.79 -51.51
N LEU A 511 -39.67 -14.95 -50.57
CA LEU A 511 -40.86 -14.13 -50.75
C LEU A 511 -40.70 -13.14 -51.92
N TYR A 512 -39.52 -12.55 -52.06
CA TYR A 512 -39.18 -11.66 -53.17
C TYR A 512 -39.26 -12.38 -54.52
N CYS A 513 -38.68 -13.57 -54.63
CA CYS A 513 -38.75 -14.38 -55.86
C CYS A 513 -40.18 -14.86 -56.14
N LYS A 514 -40.87 -15.41 -55.14
CA LYS A 514 -42.22 -15.98 -55.31
C LYS A 514 -43.29 -14.93 -55.62
N GLN A 515 -43.14 -13.71 -55.12
CA GLN A 515 -44.02 -12.59 -55.50
C GLN A 515 -43.76 -12.08 -56.92
N ARG A 516 -42.61 -12.43 -57.53
CA ARG A 516 -42.19 -11.97 -58.86
C ARG A 516 -42.20 -13.07 -59.94
N GLU A 517 -42.64 -14.29 -59.62
CA GLU A 517 -42.81 -15.35 -60.63
C GLU A 517 -43.97 -15.06 -61.62
N ASP A 518 -45.00 -14.31 -61.19
CA ASP A 518 -46.20 -14.01 -61.99
C ASP A 518 -46.34 -12.53 -62.38
N ILE A 519 -45.33 -11.68 -62.16
CA ILE A 519 -45.40 -10.23 -62.43
C ILE A 519 -44.28 -9.80 -63.38
N ASP A 520 -44.67 -9.23 -64.51
CA ASP A 520 -43.75 -8.69 -65.52
C ASP A 520 -42.94 -7.50 -64.95
N ILE A 521 -41.64 -7.47 -65.27
CA ILE A 521 -40.59 -6.73 -64.54
C ILE A 521 -40.78 -5.19 -64.56
N GLN A 522 -41.74 -4.68 -65.34
CA GLN A 522 -41.90 -3.24 -65.59
C GLN A 522 -43.10 -2.56 -64.92
N THR A 523 -43.93 -3.28 -64.17
CA THR A 523 -45.12 -2.68 -63.50
C THR A 523 -44.99 -2.70 -61.98
N GLU A 524 -44.83 -1.52 -61.37
CA GLU A 524 -44.86 -1.32 -59.92
C GLU A 524 -46.31 -1.44 -59.40
N ASP A 525 -46.73 -2.64 -58.98
CA ASP A 525 -48.00 -2.83 -58.29
C ASP A 525 -47.91 -2.42 -56.80
N PRO A 526 -48.81 -1.57 -56.27
CA PRO A 526 -48.75 -1.08 -54.89
C PRO A 526 -49.07 -2.14 -53.81
N LYS A 527 -49.32 -3.40 -54.21
CA LYS A 527 -49.61 -4.54 -53.31
C LYS A 527 -48.37 -5.38 -52.96
N LEU A 528 -47.19 -5.02 -53.46
CA LEU A 528 -45.93 -5.71 -53.16
C LEU A 528 -45.41 -5.36 -51.76
N ILE A 529 -45.10 -6.38 -50.94
CA ILE A 529 -44.62 -6.21 -49.55
C ILE A 529 -43.14 -5.79 -49.54
N VAL A 530 -42.36 -6.16 -50.56
CA VAL A 530 -40.94 -5.78 -50.71
C VAL A 530 -40.79 -4.85 -51.92
N ARG A 531 -40.49 -3.57 -51.68
CA ARG A 531 -40.28 -2.56 -52.73
C ARG A 531 -38.87 -2.69 -53.33
N SER A 532 -38.73 -2.54 -54.64
CA SER A 532 -37.41 -2.50 -55.29
C SER A 532 -36.67 -1.21 -54.97
N LEU A 533 -35.45 -1.32 -54.44
CA LEU A 533 -34.46 -0.25 -54.51
C LEU A 533 -34.05 -0.09 -55.97
N LYS A 534 -34.41 1.03 -56.61
CA LYS A 534 -33.89 1.39 -57.93
C LYS A 534 -32.37 1.58 -57.81
N TYR A 535 -31.60 0.61 -58.30
CA TYR A 535 -30.21 0.85 -58.65
C TYR A 535 -30.22 1.68 -59.93
N VAL A 536 -29.68 2.90 -59.86
CA VAL A 536 -29.42 3.73 -61.03
C VAL A 536 -28.34 3.02 -61.85
N ASP A 537 -28.64 2.71 -63.10
CA ASP A 537 -27.69 2.11 -64.05
C ASP A 537 -26.38 2.90 -64.06
N ARG A 538 -25.32 2.30 -63.52
CA ARG A 538 -23.94 2.70 -63.81
C ARG A 538 -23.32 1.61 -64.69
N PRO A 539 -22.57 1.97 -65.75
CA PRO A 539 -21.99 0.99 -66.65
C PRO A 539 -21.01 0.07 -65.91
N VAL A 540 -21.05 -1.23 -66.25
CA VAL A 540 -20.15 -2.26 -65.73
C VAL A 540 -18.73 -1.99 -66.25
N ILE A 541 -17.85 -1.55 -65.34
CA ILE A 541 -16.43 -1.35 -65.63
C ILE A 541 -15.74 -2.73 -65.60
N ARG A 542 -15.02 -3.12 -66.67
CA ARG A 542 -14.27 -4.39 -66.69
C ARG A 542 -13.07 -4.25 -65.74
N ILE A 543 -12.66 -5.33 -65.06
CA ILE A 543 -11.50 -5.30 -64.12
C ILE A 543 -10.21 -4.82 -64.81
N ASN A 544 -10.05 -5.04 -66.12
CA ASN A 544 -8.94 -4.52 -66.90
C ASN A 544 -8.98 -2.99 -67.09
N ASP A 545 -10.14 -2.36 -66.92
CA ASP A 545 -10.32 -0.90 -66.95
C ASP A 545 -10.15 -0.29 -65.52
N ILE A 546 -9.99 -1.14 -64.49
CA ILE A 546 -9.74 -0.76 -63.08
C ILE A 546 -8.24 -0.90 -62.74
N ILE A 547 -7.34 -0.75 -63.72
CA ILE A 547 -5.92 -0.51 -63.42
C ILE A 547 -5.74 1.01 -63.30
N VAL A 548 -6.22 1.57 -62.20
CA VAL A 548 -6.11 3.01 -61.91
C VAL A 548 -4.91 3.27 -61.00
N THR A 549 -3.71 2.90 -61.46
CA THR A 549 -2.48 3.53 -60.96
C THR A 549 -1.58 3.84 -62.14
N ASN A 550 -2.03 4.73 -63.02
CA ASN A 550 -1.07 5.51 -63.81
C ASN A 550 -0.22 6.28 -62.80
N GLN A 551 1.08 5.95 -62.75
CA GLN A 551 2.05 6.65 -61.91
C GLN A 551 1.95 8.15 -62.18
N CYS A 552 1.97 8.95 -61.11
CA CYS A 552 1.95 10.40 -61.20
C CYS A 552 3.07 10.88 -62.16
N PRO A 553 2.79 11.72 -63.18
CA PRO A 553 3.79 12.13 -64.17
C PRO A 553 5.02 12.81 -63.57
N GLU A 554 4.85 13.55 -62.48
CA GLU A 554 5.96 14.18 -61.74
C GLU A 554 6.80 13.15 -60.97
N CYS A 555 6.17 12.09 -60.46
CA CYS A 555 6.81 11.01 -59.74
C CYS A 555 7.57 10.09 -60.71
N ALA A 556 7.01 9.88 -61.91
CA ALA A 556 7.68 9.22 -63.02
C ALA A 556 8.88 10.04 -63.51
N GLN A 557 8.72 11.36 -63.72
CA GLN A 557 9.84 12.24 -64.09
C GLN A 557 10.95 12.27 -63.03
N THR A 558 10.59 12.30 -61.74
CA THR A 558 11.59 12.27 -60.67
C THR A 558 12.33 10.92 -60.65
N GLU A 559 11.65 9.82 -60.95
CA GLU A 559 12.30 8.51 -61.12
C GLU A 559 13.20 8.48 -62.37
N ASP A 560 12.77 9.04 -63.49
CA ASP A 560 13.57 9.13 -64.71
C ASP A 560 14.82 9.99 -64.52
N VAL A 561 14.72 11.08 -63.75
CA VAL A 561 15.87 11.93 -63.36
C VAL A 561 16.82 11.16 -62.43
N ASN A 562 16.29 10.42 -61.44
CA ASN A 562 17.11 9.60 -60.55
C ASN A 562 17.82 8.44 -61.29
N LEU A 563 17.20 7.90 -62.35
CA LEU A 563 17.79 6.87 -63.21
C LEU A 563 18.86 7.46 -64.15
N GLN A 564 18.67 8.69 -64.63
CA GLN A 564 19.66 9.40 -65.45
C GLN A 564 20.91 9.81 -64.64
N GLU A 565 20.77 10.17 -63.36
CA GLU A 565 21.91 10.43 -62.46
C GLU A 565 22.76 9.16 -62.20
N ALA A 566 22.20 7.97 -62.41
CA ALA A 566 22.90 6.69 -62.24
C ALA A 566 23.72 6.24 -63.46
N ASN A 567 23.82 7.05 -64.53
CA ASN A 567 24.64 6.78 -65.74
C ASN A 567 24.33 5.45 -66.47
N GLU A 568 23.07 4.99 -66.49
CA GLU A 568 22.64 3.90 -67.39
C GLU A 568 21.80 4.45 -68.54
N LEU A 569 22.21 4.18 -69.78
CA LEU A 569 21.45 4.50 -70.99
C LEU A 569 20.15 3.70 -71.01
N VAL A 570 19.01 4.39 -70.95
CA VAL A 570 17.67 3.78 -70.99
C VAL A 570 17.43 3.11 -72.34
N GLN A 571 17.36 1.77 -72.36
CA GLN A 571 16.87 0.99 -73.50
C GLN A 571 15.33 0.91 -73.48
N MET A 572 14.71 0.67 -74.63
CA MET A 572 13.26 0.41 -74.75
C MET A 572 12.98 -0.98 -74.19
N LEU A 573 12.28 -1.07 -73.05
CA LEU A 573 11.88 -2.35 -72.43
C LEU A 573 10.64 -2.94 -73.11
N ASP A 574 10.54 -4.27 -73.11
CA ASP A 574 9.38 -4.99 -73.63
C ASP A 574 8.20 -4.95 -72.64
N ASP A 575 6.96 -5.09 -73.12
CA ASP A 575 5.73 -4.91 -72.32
C ASP A 575 5.65 -5.86 -71.11
N ASP A 576 6.18 -7.08 -71.25
CA ASP A 576 6.21 -8.07 -70.17
C ASP A 576 7.30 -7.78 -69.12
N GLU A 577 8.41 -7.14 -69.53
CA GLU A 577 9.47 -6.70 -68.61
C GLU A 577 9.01 -5.50 -67.77
N LEU A 578 8.26 -4.56 -68.38
CA LEU A 578 7.59 -3.45 -67.70
C LEU A 578 6.61 -3.93 -66.62
N ARG A 579 5.82 -4.97 -66.91
CA ARG A 579 4.90 -5.56 -65.92
C ARG A 579 5.64 -6.16 -64.74
N GLN A 580 6.75 -6.87 -64.98
CA GLN A 580 7.55 -7.42 -63.88
C GLN A 580 8.18 -6.34 -63.01
N ILE A 581 8.66 -5.26 -63.60
CA ILE A 581 9.20 -4.11 -62.85
C ILE A 581 8.10 -3.46 -61.99
N MET A 582 6.89 -3.27 -62.52
CA MET A 582 5.76 -2.71 -61.76
C MET A 582 5.34 -3.61 -60.59
N ILE A 583 5.34 -4.93 -60.77
CA ILE A 583 5.09 -5.89 -59.68
C ILE A 583 6.19 -5.82 -58.64
N ASN A 584 7.46 -5.66 -59.04
CA ASN A 584 8.57 -5.54 -58.09
C ASN A 584 8.53 -4.20 -57.33
N LYS A 585 8.06 -3.11 -57.95
CA LYS A 585 7.87 -1.80 -57.31
C LYS A 585 6.81 -1.81 -56.20
N THR A 586 5.74 -2.61 -56.32
CA THR A 586 4.70 -2.72 -55.27
C THR A 586 5.17 -3.45 -54.01
N LYS A 587 6.23 -4.27 -54.11
CA LYS A 587 6.79 -5.01 -52.95
C LYS A 587 7.74 -4.16 -52.10
N ILE A 588 8.26 -3.05 -52.63
CA ILE A 588 9.18 -2.16 -51.90
C ILE A 588 8.35 -1.04 -51.25
N PRO A 589 8.25 -0.97 -49.91
CA PRO A 589 7.32 -0.06 -49.22
C PRO A 589 7.58 1.43 -49.49
N GLY A 590 8.81 1.82 -49.84
CA GLY A 590 9.15 3.20 -50.21
C GLY A 590 8.79 3.59 -51.66
N LEU A 591 8.75 2.64 -52.59
CA LEU A 591 8.32 2.89 -53.98
C LEU A 591 6.82 2.68 -54.18
N ALA A 592 6.19 1.82 -53.37
CA ALA A 592 4.74 1.63 -53.36
C ALA A 592 4.00 2.95 -53.07
N GLN A 593 4.57 3.80 -52.20
CA GLN A 593 4.03 5.14 -51.92
C GLN A 593 4.17 6.14 -53.09
N ARG A 594 4.92 5.83 -54.16
CA ARG A 594 5.05 6.67 -55.36
C ARG A 594 4.12 6.20 -56.50
N MET A 595 3.51 5.02 -56.34
CA MET A 595 2.55 4.43 -57.26
C MET A 595 1.14 4.90 -56.91
N HIS A 596 0.89 6.20 -57.05
CA HIS A 596 -0.41 6.80 -56.81
C HIS A 596 -0.87 7.60 -58.04
N THR A 597 -2.17 7.85 -58.11
CA THR A 597 -2.76 8.71 -59.12
C THR A 597 -2.38 10.18 -58.89
N LEU A 598 -2.57 11.03 -59.90
CA LEU A 598 -2.29 12.47 -59.82
C LEU A 598 -3.04 13.16 -58.65
N SER A 599 -4.24 12.68 -58.31
CA SER A 599 -5.09 13.23 -57.25
C SER A 599 -4.65 12.89 -55.83
N ALA A 600 -3.85 11.85 -55.66
CA ALA A 600 -3.32 11.42 -54.36
C ALA A 600 -1.84 11.81 -54.18
N CYS A 601 -1.28 12.63 -55.08
CA CYS A 601 0.09 13.09 -55.02
C CYS A 601 0.25 14.30 -54.08
N ASN A 602 1.16 14.20 -53.11
CA ASN A 602 1.46 15.29 -52.17
C ASN A 602 2.43 16.36 -52.72
N LEU A 603 2.88 16.25 -53.98
CA LEU A 603 3.75 17.24 -54.59
C LEU A 603 2.96 18.48 -55.05
N PRO A 604 3.40 19.71 -54.71
CA PRO A 604 2.62 20.93 -54.95
C PRO A 604 2.32 21.20 -56.43
N ARG A 605 3.21 20.78 -57.34
CA ARG A 605 3.02 20.93 -58.79
C ARG A 605 1.97 19.97 -59.35
N SER A 606 1.90 18.74 -58.83
CA SER A 606 0.88 17.75 -59.19
C SER A 606 -0.53 18.23 -58.80
N GLY A 607 -0.65 18.90 -57.65
CA GLY A 607 -1.90 19.53 -57.21
C GLY A 607 -2.38 20.64 -58.17
N MET A 608 -1.48 21.45 -58.71
CA MET A 608 -1.82 22.45 -59.73
C MET A 608 -2.29 21.82 -61.06
N ILE A 609 -1.64 20.72 -61.49
CA ILE A 609 -2.02 20.00 -62.73
C ILE A 609 -3.38 19.32 -62.57
N ALA A 610 -3.64 18.73 -61.39
CA ALA A 610 -4.95 18.15 -61.07
C ALA A 610 -6.03 19.24 -61.06
N GLY A 611 -5.77 20.40 -60.44
CA GLY A 611 -6.69 21.53 -60.42
C GLY A 611 -7.04 22.09 -61.81
N ARG A 612 -6.09 22.11 -62.76
CA ARG A 612 -6.37 22.57 -64.13
C ARG A 612 -7.25 21.60 -64.93
N ARG A 613 -7.19 20.29 -64.69
CA ARG A 613 -8.02 19.29 -65.40
C ARG A 613 -9.49 19.33 -65.02
N TYR A 614 -9.83 19.89 -63.86
CA TYR A 614 -11.21 20.06 -63.40
C TYR A 614 -11.75 21.47 -63.63
N ALA A 615 -10.98 22.35 -64.29
CA ALA A 615 -11.33 23.73 -64.57
C ALA A 615 -11.69 24.01 -66.05
N GLU A 616 -11.60 23.00 -66.92
CA GLU A 616 -12.31 22.92 -68.21
C GLU A 616 -13.56 22.07 -68.04
#